data_AF-A0A963E0G6-F1
#
_entry.id   AF-A0A963E0G6-F1
#
_cell.length_a   1.000
_cell.length_b   1.000
_cell.length_c   1.000
_cell.angle_alpha   90.00
_cell.angle_beta   90.00
_cell.angle_gamma   90.00
#
_symmetry.space_group_name_H-M   'P 1'
#
loop_
_entity.id
_entity.type
_entity.pdbx_description
1 polymer ?
#
loop_
_entity_poly.entity_id
_entity_poly.type
_entity_poly.pdbx_seq_one_letter_code
_entity_poly.pdbx_strand_id
1 'polypeptide(L)'
;VLGFALDEPLHVNLWKNRLEEMGLQVGPWLQGLKQAVLAGARDDTPVRAFWKSEGRTVERILSLAELRPALQIVSGSRIAYVTDVVHHPENVERIVTLARGSDVLFIEAVFLDEDAEHAARKFHLTAKQAGSIARAAGVRQVIPFHFSPRYAQREAELRLELAQAFNRG
;
A
#
# COMPACT_ATOMS: atom_id res chain seq x y z
N VAL A 1 2.88 -20.70 8.50
CA VAL A 1 2.21 -19.44 8.13
C VAL A 1 3.23 -18.33 8.18
N LEU A 2 3.58 -17.78 7.02
CA LEU A 2 4.37 -16.55 6.91
C LEU A 2 3.43 -15.48 6.34
N GLY A 3 3.28 -14.38 7.09
CA GLY A 3 2.47 -13.25 6.69
C GLY A 3 3.23 -11.96 6.98
N PHE A 4 3.30 -11.08 5.99
CA PHE A 4 3.95 -9.79 6.11
C PHE A 4 2.95 -8.68 5.79
N ALA A 5 3.04 -7.57 6.52
CA ALA A 5 2.38 -6.33 6.16
C ALA A 5 3.46 -5.24 6.01
N LEU A 6 3.40 -4.50 4.92
CA LEU A 6 4.23 -3.34 4.64
C LEU A 6 3.34 -2.11 4.65
N ASP A 7 3.61 -1.22 5.60
CA ASP A 7 2.98 0.09 5.67
C ASP A 7 3.94 1.13 5.09
N GLU A 8 3.61 1.68 3.93
CA GLU A 8 4.26 2.89 3.44
C GLU A 8 3.58 4.10 4.11
N PRO A 9 4.30 4.92 4.89
CA PRO A 9 3.69 6.07 5.54
C PRO A 9 3.35 7.18 4.54
N LEU A 10 2.39 8.02 4.93
CA LEU A 10 2.12 9.31 4.26
C LEU A 10 3.44 10.07 4.07
N HIS A 11 3.73 10.49 2.83
CA HIS A 11 4.95 11.22 2.53
C HIS A 11 4.72 12.35 1.54
N VAL A 12 5.70 13.25 1.45
CA VAL A 12 5.65 14.45 0.62
C VAL A 12 6.78 14.40 -0.38
N ASN A 13 6.41 14.34 -1.66
CA ASN A 13 7.32 14.49 -2.79
C ASN A 13 7.53 15.97 -3.11
N LEU A 14 8.76 16.31 -3.46
CA LEU A 14 9.19 17.66 -3.81
C LEU A 14 9.81 17.64 -5.20
N TRP A 15 9.27 18.44 -6.10
CA TRP A 15 9.80 18.57 -7.46
C TRP A 15 10.84 19.68 -7.53
N LYS A 16 12.11 19.29 -7.68
CA LYS A 16 13.25 20.21 -7.70
C LYS A 16 13.15 21.25 -8.81
N ASN A 17 12.77 20.83 -10.01
CA ASN A 17 12.54 21.71 -11.16
C ASN A 17 11.49 22.79 -10.86
N ARG A 18 10.41 22.45 -10.16
CA ARG A 18 9.38 23.42 -9.76
C ARG A 18 9.90 24.41 -8.72
N LEU A 19 10.69 23.94 -7.75
CA LEU A 19 11.34 24.84 -6.79
C LEU A 19 12.28 25.82 -7.49
N GLU A 20 13.06 25.34 -8.47
CA GLU A 20 13.98 26.17 -9.25
C GLU A 20 13.23 27.20 -10.13
N GLU A 21 12.13 26.82 -10.77
CA GLU A 21 11.23 27.74 -11.50
C GLU A 21 10.69 28.85 -10.60
N MET A 22 10.49 28.57 -9.30
CA MET A 22 10.08 29.55 -8.29
C MET A 22 11.25 30.40 -7.72
N GLY A 23 12.47 30.19 -8.21
CA GLY A 23 13.68 30.84 -7.73
C GLY A 23 14.13 30.34 -6.35
N LEU A 24 13.84 29.08 -6.02
CA LEU A 24 14.21 28.44 -4.76
C LEU A 24 15.19 27.30 -5.02
N GLN A 25 16.10 27.06 -4.08
CA GLN A 25 16.99 25.92 -4.11
C GLN A 25 16.71 24.94 -2.97
N VAL A 26 17.04 23.67 -3.23
CA VAL A 26 16.95 22.62 -2.22
C VAL A 26 17.90 22.90 -1.06
N GLY A 27 17.41 22.70 0.16
CA GLY A 27 18.20 22.95 1.37
C GLY A 27 17.56 22.36 2.61
N PRO A 28 18.17 22.57 3.80
CA PRO A 28 17.70 21.99 5.06
C PRO A 28 16.26 22.39 5.42
N TRP A 29 15.81 23.55 4.96
CA TRP A 29 14.45 24.07 5.14
C TRP A 29 13.34 23.13 4.62
N LEU A 30 13.65 22.28 3.64
CA LEU A 30 12.69 21.32 3.08
C LEU A 30 12.18 20.32 4.12
N GLN A 31 12.97 20.01 5.16
CA GLN A 31 12.52 19.11 6.22
C GLN A 31 11.37 19.72 7.02
N GLY A 32 11.48 21.00 7.39
CA GLY A 32 10.41 21.73 8.08
C GLY A 32 9.16 21.88 7.21
N LEU A 33 9.34 22.13 5.91
CA LEU A 33 8.24 22.14 4.94
C LEU A 33 7.49 20.80 4.92
N LYS A 34 8.21 19.67 4.78
CA LYS A 34 7.59 18.34 4.80
C LYS A 34 6.80 18.10 6.08
N GLN A 35 7.35 18.46 7.24
CA GLN A 35 6.65 18.30 8.52
C GLN A 35 5.38 19.15 8.60
N ALA A 36 5.42 20.41 8.16
CA ALA A 36 4.24 21.28 8.15
C ALA A 36 3.13 20.73 7.25
N VAL A 37 3.50 20.22 6.07
CA VAL A 37 2.57 19.60 5.12
C VAL A 37 1.97 18.32 5.69
N LEU A 38 2.78 17.44 6.28
CA LEU A 38 2.32 16.19 6.92
C LEU A 38 1.43 16.45 8.15
N ALA A 39 1.65 17.56 8.86
CA ALA A 39 0.82 17.99 9.98
C ALA A 39 -0.52 18.62 9.55
N GLY A 40 -0.78 18.76 8.25
CA GLY A 40 -2.00 19.38 7.74
C GLY A 40 -2.06 20.88 8.00
N ALA A 41 -0.92 21.57 8.01
CA ALA A 41 -0.86 23.01 8.20
C ALA A 41 -1.63 23.76 7.09
N ARG A 42 -2.18 24.92 7.46
CA ARG A 42 -3.03 25.74 6.58
C ARG A 42 -2.21 26.39 5.46
N ASP A 43 -2.84 26.68 4.33
CA ASP A 43 -2.18 27.25 3.15
C ASP A 43 -1.50 28.62 3.41
N ASP A 44 -1.97 29.39 4.40
CA ASP A 44 -1.39 30.66 4.85
C ASP A 44 -0.19 30.49 5.80
N THR A 45 0.19 29.26 6.15
CA THR A 45 1.31 29.00 7.06
C THR A 45 2.62 29.49 6.46
N PRO A 46 3.37 30.37 7.14
CA PRO A 46 4.65 30.86 6.66
C PRO A 46 5.74 29.80 6.79
N VAL A 47 6.47 29.57 5.71
CA VAL A 47 7.61 28.67 5.59
C VAL A 47 8.85 29.50 5.30
N ARG A 48 9.87 29.35 6.16
CA ARG A 48 11.17 29.99 5.99
C ARG A 48 12.07 29.12 5.12
N ALA A 49 12.19 29.45 3.85
CA ALA A 49 13.09 28.81 2.91
C ALA A 49 14.48 29.44 2.98
N PHE A 50 15.52 28.65 3.22
CA PHE A 50 16.90 29.14 3.29
C PHE A 50 17.90 28.19 2.64
N TRP A 51 18.81 28.72 1.83
CA TRP A 51 19.81 27.94 1.13
C TRP A 51 21.11 28.74 0.94
N LYS A 52 22.19 28.05 0.56
CA LYS A 52 23.47 28.69 0.24
C LYS A 52 23.56 28.95 -1.26
N SER A 53 23.85 30.18 -1.64
CA SER A 53 24.10 30.60 -3.02
C SER A 53 25.31 31.53 -3.04
N GLU A 54 26.30 31.22 -3.88
CA GLU A 54 27.53 32.02 -4.05
C GLU A 54 28.23 32.40 -2.72
N GLY A 55 28.28 31.46 -1.78
CA GLY A 55 28.90 31.67 -0.46
C GLY A 55 28.08 32.51 0.53
N ARG A 56 26.89 32.97 0.15
CA ARG A 56 25.95 33.69 1.01
C ARG A 56 24.74 32.81 1.34
N THR A 57 24.16 33.00 2.52
CA THR A 57 22.87 32.40 2.86
C THR A 57 21.77 33.32 2.34
N VAL A 58 20.89 32.77 1.50
CA VAL A 58 19.69 33.45 1.00
C VAL A 58 18.51 32.92 1.81
N GLU A 59 17.61 33.81 2.22
CA GLU A 59 16.38 33.48 2.94
C GLU A 59 15.17 34.12 2.26
N ARG A 60 14.07 33.36 2.17
CA ARG A 60 12.75 33.83 1.72
C ARG A 60 11.66 33.25 2.62
N ILE A 61 10.65 34.05 2.91
CA ILE A 61 9.42 33.60 3.57
C ILE A 61 8.36 33.44 2.49
N LEU A 62 7.74 32.26 2.44
CA LEU A 62 6.69 31.89 1.51
C LEU A 62 5.57 31.22 2.27
N SER A 63 4.33 31.35 1.80
CA SER A 63 3.21 30.57 2.29
C SER A 63 3.25 29.13 1.75
N LEU A 64 2.56 28.20 2.43
CA LEU A 64 2.35 26.85 1.91
C LEU A 64 1.58 26.85 0.58
N ALA A 65 0.66 27.80 0.38
CA ALA A 65 -0.04 28.00 -0.89
C ALA A 65 0.93 28.24 -2.05
N GLU A 66 1.92 29.11 -1.85
CA GLU A 66 2.93 29.41 -2.87
C GLU A 66 3.79 28.19 -3.20
N LEU A 67 4.09 27.35 -2.21
CA LEU A 67 4.90 26.13 -2.37
C LEU A 67 4.11 24.93 -2.92
N ARG A 68 2.77 24.99 -2.91
CA ARG A 68 1.88 23.91 -3.33
C ARG A 68 2.21 23.33 -4.72
N PRO A 69 2.55 24.12 -5.76
CA PRO A 69 2.86 23.58 -7.09
C PRO A 69 4.11 22.69 -7.14
N ALA A 70 5.01 22.81 -6.15
CA ALA A 70 6.22 21.99 -6.05
C ALA A 70 6.05 20.77 -5.12
N LEU A 71 4.87 20.61 -4.51
CA LEU A 71 4.56 19.60 -3.50
C LEU A 71 3.54 18.60 -4.02
N GLN A 72 3.80 17.32 -3.77
CA GLN A 72 2.81 16.27 -3.94
C GLN A 72 2.70 15.47 -2.63
N ILE A 73 1.53 15.53 -2.01
CA ILE A 73 1.21 14.67 -0.86
C ILE A 73 0.80 13.31 -1.42
N VAL A 74 1.55 12.28 -1.07
CA VAL A 74 1.28 10.90 -1.48
C VAL A 74 0.68 10.18 -0.27
N SER A 75 -0.55 9.70 -0.42
CA SER A 75 -1.17 8.82 0.57
C SER A 75 -0.29 7.58 0.75
N GLY A 76 -0.01 7.24 2.01
CA GLY A 76 0.63 5.96 2.31
C GLY A 76 -0.15 4.80 1.70
N SER A 77 0.55 3.70 1.40
CA SER A 77 -0.05 2.47 0.87
C SER A 77 0.26 1.30 1.80
N ARG A 78 -0.75 0.49 2.09
CA ARG A 78 -0.61 -0.72 2.90
C ARG A 78 -0.75 -1.95 2.03
N ILE A 79 0.29 -2.77 2.01
CA ILE A 79 0.31 -4.05 1.28
C ILE A 79 0.43 -5.18 2.30
N ALA A 80 -0.43 -6.20 2.16
CA ALA A 80 -0.30 -7.45 2.89
C ALA A 80 0.10 -8.58 1.94
N TYR A 81 0.93 -9.50 2.42
CA TYR A 81 1.41 -10.66 1.66
C TYR A 81 1.30 -11.91 2.53
N VAL A 82 0.57 -12.92 2.05
CA VAL A 82 0.21 -14.12 2.79
C VAL A 82 0.46 -15.36 1.94
N THR A 83 1.31 -16.27 2.42
CA THR A 83 1.69 -17.50 1.70
C THR A 83 1.79 -18.69 2.65
N ASP A 84 1.64 -19.90 2.11
CA ASP A 84 1.80 -21.19 2.81
C ASP A 84 0.98 -21.27 4.10
N VAL A 85 -0.34 -21.27 3.91
CA VAL A 85 -1.36 -21.17 4.95
C VAL A 85 -2.30 -22.38 4.92
N VAL A 86 -2.34 -23.08 6.06
CA VAL A 86 -3.42 -24.01 6.36
C VAL A 86 -4.70 -23.24 6.66
N HIS A 87 -5.79 -23.61 6.01
CA HIS A 87 -7.13 -23.12 6.34
C HIS A 87 -7.59 -23.61 7.73
N HIS A 88 -7.17 -22.91 8.77
CA HIS A 88 -7.54 -23.13 10.16
C HIS A 88 -8.13 -21.83 10.73
N PRO A 89 -9.19 -21.86 11.57
CA PRO A 89 -9.86 -20.66 12.08
C PRO A 89 -8.91 -19.62 12.69
N GLU A 90 -7.95 -20.05 13.50
CA GLU A 90 -6.96 -19.13 14.09
C GLU A 90 -6.06 -18.45 13.04
N ASN A 91 -5.68 -19.17 11.98
CA ASN A 91 -4.86 -18.59 10.91
C ASN A 91 -5.67 -17.57 10.13
N VAL A 92 -6.94 -17.89 9.85
CA VAL A 92 -7.87 -16.95 9.22
C VAL A 92 -7.98 -15.66 10.03
N GLU A 93 -8.18 -15.75 11.35
CA GLU A 93 -8.25 -14.57 12.21
C GLU A 93 -6.96 -13.74 12.22
N ARG A 94 -5.80 -14.40 12.32
CA ARG A 94 -4.49 -13.74 12.24
C ARG A 94 -4.30 -13.01 10.91
N ILE A 95 -4.68 -13.64 9.79
CA ILE A 95 -4.57 -13.05 8.45
C ILE A 95 -5.53 -11.87 8.28
N VAL A 96 -6.78 -12.02 8.72
CA VAL A 96 -7.79 -10.96 8.67
C VAL A 96 -7.32 -9.75 9.47
N THR A 97 -6.70 -9.97 10.63
CA THR A 97 -6.14 -8.91 11.45
C THR A 97 -4.93 -8.26 10.78
N LEU A 98 -4.01 -9.06 10.25
CA LEU A 98 -2.80 -8.59 9.55
C LEU A 98 -3.13 -7.74 8.31
N ALA A 99 -4.11 -8.16 7.52
CA ALA A 99 -4.46 -7.54 6.24
C ALA A 99 -5.58 -6.50 6.36
N ARG A 100 -6.05 -6.18 7.57
CA ARG A 100 -7.23 -5.33 7.77
C ARG A 100 -7.08 -3.97 7.11
N GLY A 101 -7.92 -3.65 6.12
CA GLY A 101 -7.91 -2.37 5.43
C GLY A 101 -6.70 -2.11 4.54
N SER A 102 -5.92 -3.15 4.19
CA SER A 102 -4.83 -3.01 3.22
C SER A 102 -5.36 -2.57 1.85
N ASP A 103 -4.58 -1.76 1.14
CA ASP A 103 -4.87 -1.38 -0.24
C ASP A 103 -4.80 -2.60 -1.17
N VAL A 104 -3.78 -3.44 -0.96
CA VAL A 104 -3.57 -4.66 -1.73
C VAL A 104 -3.24 -5.82 -0.80
N LEU A 105 -3.91 -6.94 -0.98
CA LEU A 105 -3.55 -8.23 -0.38
C LEU A 105 -3.12 -9.22 -1.46
N PHE A 106 -1.87 -9.64 -1.39
CA PHE A 106 -1.39 -10.83 -2.08
C PHE A 106 -1.64 -12.05 -1.20
N ILE A 107 -2.38 -13.03 -1.71
CA ILE A 107 -2.70 -14.25 -0.97
C ILE A 107 -2.62 -15.47 -1.88
N GLU A 108 -2.11 -16.58 -1.34
CA GLU A 108 -2.10 -17.84 -2.08
C GLU A 108 -3.52 -18.36 -2.37
N ALA A 109 -3.69 -18.97 -3.54
CA ALA A 109 -4.94 -19.57 -4.00
C ALA A 109 -4.63 -20.87 -4.76
N VAL A 110 -4.07 -21.85 -4.06
CA VAL A 110 -3.38 -22.99 -4.68
C VAL A 110 -4.35 -23.93 -5.41
N PHE A 111 -5.56 -24.11 -4.86
CA PHE A 111 -6.56 -25.04 -5.37
C PHE A 111 -7.93 -24.39 -5.58
N LEU A 112 -8.73 -24.95 -6.47
CA LEU A 112 -10.16 -24.63 -6.56
C LEU A 112 -10.91 -25.22 -5.35
N ASP A 113 -12.08 -24.69 -5.02
CA ASP A 113 -12.90 -25.21 -3.92
C ASP A 113 -13.37 -26.66 -4.16
N GLU A 114 -13.52 -27.07 -5.43
CA GLU A 114 -13.81 -28.47 -5.80
C GLU A 114 -12.76 -29.47 -5.26
N ASP A 115 -11.54 -28.98 -4.98
CA ASP A 115 -10.41 -29.74 -4.46
C ASP A 115 -10.07 -29.37 -3.00
N ALA A 116 -11.03 -28.82 -2.23
CA ALA A 116 -10.81 -28.36 -0.86
C ALA A 116 -10.19 -29.40 0.08
N GLU A 117 -10.56 -30.68 -0.03
CA GLU A 117 -9.94 -31.76 0.75
C GLU A 117 -8.46 -31.94 0.40
N HIS A 118 -8.09 -31.77 -0.87
CA HIS A 118 -6.70 -31.84 -1.30
C HIS A 118 -5.91 -30.64 -0.77
N ALA A 119 -6.49 -29.44 -0.83
CA ALA A 119 -5.90 -28.24 -0.25
C ALA A 119 -5.62 -28.41 1.25
N ALA A 120 -6.59 -28.95 2.01
CA ALA A 120 -6.43 -29.23 3.43
C ALA A 120 -5.30 -30.22 3.72
N ARG A 121 -5.22 -31.33 2.98
CA ARG A 121 -4.14 -32.32 3.11
C ARG A 121 -2.77 -31.75 2.75
N LYS A 122 -2.73 -30.80 1.82
CA LYS A 122 -1.51 -30.12 1.37
C LYS A 122 -1.20 -28.84 2.13
N PHE A 123 -1.99 -28.51 3.16
CA PHE A 123 -1.76 -27.36 4.02
C PHE A 123 -1.80 -25.99 3.29
N HIS A 124 -2.67 -25.88 2.28
CA HIS A 124 -2.87 -24.66 1.49
C HIS A 124 -4.33 -24.19 1.46
N LEU A 125 -4.52 -22.93 1.07
CA LEU A 125 -5.85 -22.36 0.81
C LEU A 125 -6.42 -22.75 -0.56
N THR A 126 -7.75 -22.80 -0.62
CA THR A 126 -8.49 -22.72 -1.88
C THR A 126 -8.69 -21.26 -2.31
N ALA A 127 -8.96 -21.03 -3.59
CA ALA A 127 -9.28 -19.72 -4.14
C ALA A 127 -10.50 -19.08 -3.45
N LYS A 128 -11.55 -19.87 -3.19
CA LYS A 128 -12.73 -19.42 -2.44
C LYS A 128 -12.41 -19.01 -1.00
N GLN A 129 -11.55 -19.77 -0.31
CA GLN A 129 -11.11 -19.43 1.05
C GLN A 129 -10.31 -18.13 1.05
N ALA A 130 -9.34 -17.99 0.13
CA ALA A 130 -8.54 -16.78 -0.03
C ALA A 130 -9.41 -15.53 -0.29
N GLY A 131 -10.39 -15.63 -1.20
CA GLY A 131 -11.32 -14.54 -1.47
C GLY A 131 -12.21 -14.18 -0.27
N SER A 132 -12.64 -15.18 0.50
CA SER A 132 -13.45 -14.97 1.72
C SER A 132 -12.64 -14.27 2.83
N ILE A 133 -11.37 -14.65 3.00
CA ILE A 133 -10.43 -14.00 3.94
C ILE A 133 -10.20 -12.54 3.53
N ALA A 134 -9.94 -12.29 2.24
CA ALA A 134 -9.74 -10.95 1.71
C ALA A 134 -10.95 -10.03 1.98
N ARG A 135 -12.17 -10.55 1.77
CA ARG A 135 -13.40 -9.82 2.07
C ARG A 135 -13.52 -9.51 3.56
N ALA A 136 -13.30 -10.50 4.42
CA ALA A 136 -13.36 -10.32 5.87
C ALA A 136 -12.32 -9.30 6.39
N ALA A 137 -11.17 -9.20 5.73
CA ALA A 137 -10.15 -8.18 6.01
C ALA A 137 -10.53 -6.78 5.49
N GLY A 138 -11.53 -6.64 4.62
CA GLY A 138 -11.93 -5.36 4.05
C GLY A 138 -10.84 -4.70 3.20
N VAL A 139 -10.05 -5.51 2.48
CA VAL A 139 -9.00 -5.00 1.59
C VAL A 139 -9.60 -4.34 0.36
N ARG A 140 -8.93 -3.35 -0.21
CA ARG A 140 -9.43 -2.67 -1.43
C ARG A 140 -9.26 -3.53 -2.68
N GLN A 141 -8.15 -4.27 -2.75
CA GLN A 141 -7.84 -5.17 -3.85
C GLN A 141 -7.19 -6.46 -3.34
N VAL A 142 -7.51 -7.58 -3.98
CA VAL A 142 -6.90 -8.89 -3.73
C VAL A 142 -6.23 -9.41 -5.01
N ILE A 143 -5.02 -9.96 -4.88
CA ILE A 143 -4.25 -10.53 -5.97
C ILE A 143 -3.86 -11.96 -5.61
N PRO A 144 -4.45 -12.99 -6.26
CA PRO A 144 -4.04 -14.37 -6.03
C PRO A 144 -2.67 -14.68 -6.62
N PHE A 145 -1.94 -15.60 -5.97
CA PHE A 145 -0.75 -16.24 -6.51
C PHE A 145 -0.61 -17.69 -6.02
N HIS A 146 0.52 -18.34 -6.33
CA HIS A 146 0.87 -19.71 -5.91
C HIS A 146 -0.10 -20.78 -6.43
N PHE A 147 -0.41 -20.77 -7.73
CA PHE A 147 -1.33 -21.74 -8.32
C PHE A 147 -0.70 -23.13 -8.44
N SER A 148 -1.48 -24.18 -8.16
CA SER A 148 -1.03 -25.54 -8.44
C SER A 148 -0.82 -25.74 -9.95
N PRO A 149 0.29 -26.36 -10.39
CA PRO A 149 0.55 -26.64 -11.80
C PRO A 149 -0.56 -27.44 -12.49
N ARG A 150 -1.39 -28.16 -11.72
CA ARG A 150 -2.56 -28.90 -12.25
C ARG A 150 -3.59 -27.99 -12.93
N TYR A 151 -3.61 -26.70 -12.60
CA TYR A 151 -4.50 -25.70 -13.20
C TYR A 151 -3.78 -24.78 -14.18
N ALA A 152 -2.64 -25.18 -14.76
CA ALA A 152 -1.90 -24.33 -15.70
C ALA A 152 -2.76 -23.81 -16.89
N GLN A 153 -3.77 -24.57 -17.32
CA GLN A 153 -4.74 -24.16 -18.35
C GLN A 153 -6.10 -23.70 -17.78
N ARG A 154 -6.23 -23.67 -16.45
CA ARG A 154 -7.46 -23.34 -15.71
C ARG A 154 -7.24 -22.20 -14.70
N GLU A 155 -6.14 -21.46 -14.81
CA GLU A 155 -5.80 -20.38 -13.88
C GLU A 155 -6.91 -19.32 -13.79
N ALA A 156 -7.56 -19.03 -14.92
CA ALA A 156 -8.68 -18.10 -14.98
C ALA A 156 -9.84 -18.52 -14.05
N GLU A 157 -10.06 -19.82 -13.85
CA GLU A 157 -11.09 -20.35 -12.95
C GLU A 157 -10.76 -20.05 -11.48
N LEU A 158 -9.48 -20.21 -11.07
CA LEU A 158 -9.02 -19.86 -9.73
C LEU A 158 -9.22 -18.36 -9.45
N ARG A 159 -8.84 -17.51 -10.41
CA ARG A 159 -9.01 -16.06 -10.30
C ARG A 159 -10.48 -15.67 -10.20
N LEU A 160 -11.34 -16.30 -11.02
CA LEU A 160 -12.78 -16.06 -11.01
C LEU A 160 -13.41 -16.49 -9.69
N GLU A 161 -13.10 -17.69 -9.20
CA GLU A 161 -13.63 -18.21 -7.94
C GLU A 161 -13.23 -17.33 -6.74
N LEU A 162 -11.96 -16.91 -6.68
CA LEU A 162 -11.51 -15.95 -5.68
C LEU A 162 -12.29 -14.64 -5.78
N ALA A 163 -12.40 -14.07 -7.00
CA ALA A 163 -13.10 -12.81 -7.20
C ALA A 163 -14.58 -12.89 -6.80
N GLN A 164 -15.26 -14.00 -7.10
CA GLN A 164 -16.62 -14.25 -6.65
C GLN A 164 -16.72 -14.30 -5.12
N ALA A 165 -15.82 -15.02 -4.46
CA ALA A 165 -15.81 -15.10 -3.00
C ALA A 165 -15.50 -13.74 -2.34
N PHE A 166 -14.64 -12.94 -2.96
CA PHE A 166 -14.31 -11.59 -2.52
C PHE A 166 -15.48 -10.60 -2.70
N ASN A 167 -16.16 -10.63 -3.85
CA ASN A 167 -17.21 -9.67 -4.22
C ASN A 167 -18.62 -10.04 -3.73
N ARG A 168 -18.84 -11.25 -3.19
CA ARG A 168 -20.15 -11.61 -2.60
C ARG A 168 -20.43 -10.70 -1.40
N GLY A 169 -21.30 -9.71 -1.60
CA GLY A 169 -21.80 -8.74 -0.63
C GLY A 169 -23.02 -8.02 -1.20
#